data_AF-A0A2N2FTJ1-F1
#
_entry.id   AF-A0A2N2FTJ1-F1
#
_cell.length_a   1.000
_cell.length_b   1.000
_cell.length_c   1.000
_cell.angle_alpha   90.00
_cell.angle_beta   90.00
_cell.angle_gamma   90.00
#
_symmetry.space_group_name_H-M   'P 1'
#
loop_
_entity.id
_entity.type
_entity.pdbx_description
1 polymer ?
#
loop_
_entity_poly.entity_id
_entity_poly.type
_entity_poly.pdbx_seq_one_letter_code
_entity_poly.pdbx_strand_id
1 'polypeptide(L)'
;MTLTKLVYKNITRRRGRFVFTLLGITIGIASFVTFMSMGGSLKNEIYRETAALGANLVVIPKGSCGYEQLSILTGDQMPTNISAAEIASIRAIQGLTVVPFLAQQSAINNKPVTVSGIEPAATLAFKRWQINQGNYFSSPDENGVVLGAAAARQFELKPGGSVTIRGELLPILGILGETGGRDDATIFLPLPLAQRLFNAADNVSYAAIRVEHLAETERYIEEIRVATGLGVVSDKQMLQSVLGIVGTVNITLQLIAAVAVIAAAFGIVNTMMAATYERKREIGILQALGARRRTIFTLFMLESGFYGLIGGITGVIFGLATATLATPYISQNAFTTLVKGSGSGALLDINIIIGSIFFSAVVAIVAGIYPAWKAARLTPVEAISYE
;
A
#
# COMPACT_ATOMS: atom_id res chain seq x y z
N MET A 1 35.25 -33.56 10.65
CA MET A 1 34.75 -32.17 10.40
C MET A 1 33.31 -32.26 9.91
N THR A 2 32.37 -31.53 10.51
CA THR A 2 30.97 -31.49 10.04
C THR A 2 30.89 -30.73 8.71
N LEU A 3 29.98 -31.15 7.81
CA LEU A 3 29.78 -30.50 6.50
C LEU A 3 29.57 -28.98 6.63
N THR A 4 28.86 -28.55 7.67
CA THR A 4 28.56 -27.14 7.95
C THR A 4 29.80 -26.27 8.21
N LYS A 5 30.78 -26.79 8.96
CA LYS A 5 32.07 -26.09 9.17
C LYS A 5 32.87 -25.95 7.88
N LEU A 6 32.76 -26.92 6.97
CA LEU A 6 33.41 -26.87 5.66
C LEU A 6 32.77 -25.77 4.79
N VAL A 7 31.43 -25.71 4.73
CA VAL A 7 30.69 -24.69 3.97
C VAL A 7 31.05 -23.28 4.44
N TYR A 8 31.02 -23.01 5.75
CA TYR A 8 31.35 -21.70 6.30
C TYR A 8 32.78 -21.24 5.95
N LYS A 9 33.75 -22.14 6.04
CA LYS A 9 35.15 -21.85 5.68
C LYS A 9 35.33 -21.62 4.17
N ASN A 10 34.57 -22.31 3.33
CA ASN A 10 34.63 -22.14 1.87
C ASN A 10 34.07 -20.79 1.43
N ILE A 11 32.93 -20.40 2.00
CA ILE A 11 32.27 -19.13 1.71
C ILE A 11 33.16 -17.93 2.10
N THR A 12 33.80 -17.99 3.27
CA THR A 12 34.60 -16.87 3.80
C THR A 12 35.98 -16.72 3.14
N ARG A 13 36.43 -17.71 2.35
CA ARG A 13 37.74 -17.68 1.66
C ARG A 13 37.79 -16.64 0.53
N ARG A 14 36.66 -16.30 -0.09
CA ARG A 14 36.57 -15.31 -1.18
C ARG A 14 35.46 -14.29 -0.94
N ARG A 15 35.75 -13.35 -0.03
CA ARG A 15 34.81 -12.34 0.46
C ARG A 15 34.15 -11.51 -0.64
N GLY A 16 34.87 -11.12 -1.70
CA GLY A 16 34.31 -10.29 -2.78
C GLY A 16 33.11 -10.93 -3.49
N ARG A 17 33.25 -12.16 -4.01
CA ARG A 17 32.15 -12.85 -4.72
C ARG A 17 30.99 -13.19 -3.80
N PHE A 18 31.30 -13.59 -2.57
CA PHE A 18 30.26 -13.83 -1.57
C PHE A 18 29.41 -12.57 -1.38
N VAL A 19 30.04 -11.41 -1.20
CA VAL A 19 29.35 -10.12 -1.04
C VAL A 19 28.53 -9.76 -2.27
N PHE A 20 29.07 -9.86 -3.49
CA PHE A 20 28.30 -9.51 -4.71
C PHE A 20 27.08 -10.42 -4.93
N THR A 21 27.24 -11.73 -4.69
CA THR A 21 26.13 -12.68 -4.81
C THR A 21 25.08 -12.40 -3.74
N LEU A 22 25.52 -12.17 -2.50
CA LEU A 22 24.65 -11.86 -1.40
C LEU A 22 23.89 -10.55 -1.62
N LEU A 23 24.55 -9.52 -2.17
CA LEU A 23 23.91 -8.25 -2.53
C LEU A 23 22.83 -8.46 -3.60
N GLY A 24 23.11 -9.23 -4.65
CA GLY A 24 22.11 -9.55 -5.68
C GLY A 24 20.88 -10.23 -5.10
N ILE A 25 21.07 -11.25 -4.25
CA ILE A 25 19.97 -11.94 -3.55
C ILE A 25 19.23 -10.98 -2.61
N THR A 26 19.97 -10.20 -1.83
CA THR A 26 19.41 -9.24 -0.88
C THR A 26 18.52 -8.23 -1.60
N ILE A 27 18.97 -7.65 -2.71
CA ILE A 27 18.20 -6.67 -3.50
C ILE A 27 16.96 -7.33 -4.12
N GLY A 28 17.10 -8.53 -4.69
CA GLY A 28 15.98 -9.26 -5.29
C GLY A 28 14.89 -9.59 -4.26
N ILE A 29 15.28 -10.15 -3.11
CA ILE A 29 14.36 -10.50 -2.03
C ILE A 29 13.81 -9.25 -1.33
N ALA A 30 14.61 -8.21 -1.10
CA ALA A 30 14.15 -6.95 -0.53
C ALA A 30 13.07 -6.30 -1.40
N SER A 31 13.27 -6.29 -2.73
CA SER A 31 12.27 -5.77 -3.68
C SER A 31 10.98 -6.59 -3.62
N PHE A 32 11.09 -7.93 -3.61
CA PHE A 32 9.95 -8.83 -3.49
C PHE A 32 9.16 -8.61 -2.20
N VAL A 33 9.83 -8.56 -1.05
CA VAL A 33 9.22 -8.29 0.26
C VAL A 33 8.54 -6.93 0.26
N THR A 34 9.22 -5.89 -0.23
CA THR A 34 8.68 -4.52 -0.26
C THR A 34 7.37 -4.46 -1.05
N PHE A 35 7.36 -5.03 -2.26
CA PHE A 35 6.17 -5.02 -3.11
C PHE A 35 5.03 -5.87 -2.56
N MET A 36 5.34 -7.03 -1.96
CA MET A 36 4.33 -7.90 -1.35
C MET A 36 3.68 -7.24 -0.13
N SER A 37 4.47 -6.65 0.77
CA SER A 37 3.97 -5.93 1.94
C SER A 37 3.15 -4.71 1.55
N MET A 38 3.59 -3.98 0.50
CA MET A 38 2.86 -2.84 -0.03
C MET A 38 1.50 -3.28 -0.59
N GLY A 39 1.44 -4.31 -1.41
CA GLY A 39 0.18 -4.82 -1.98
C GLY A 39 -0.85 -5.26 -0.92
N GLY A 40 -0.40 -5.94 0.13
CA GLY A 40 -1.26 -6.31 1.27
C GLY A 40 -1.76 -5.09 2.05
N SER A 41 -0.88 -4.13 2.31
CA SER A 41 -1.20 -2.90 3.05
C SER A 41 -2.22 -2.05 2.29
N LEU A 42 -2.03 -1.84 0.97
CA LEU A 42 -2.99 -1.08 0.15
C LEU A 42 -4.39 -1.72 0.19
N LYS A 43 -4.50 -3.05 0.06
CA LYS A 43 -5.80 -3.73 0.11
C LYS A 43 -6.48 -3.52 1.46
N ASN A 44 -5.76 -3.75 2.55
CA ASN A 44 -6.30 -3.57 3.90
C ASN A 44 -6.73 -2.13 4.17
N GLU A 45 -5.97 -1.16 3.66
CA GLU A 45 -6.30 0.25 3.77
C GLU A 45 -7.57 0.61 3.00
N ILE A 46 -7.74 0.11 1.77
CA ILE A 46 -8.97 0.31 0.99
C ILE A 46 -10.18 -0.29 1.71
N TYR A 47 -10.04 -1.48 2.32
CA TYR A 47 -11.10 -2.08 3.13
C TYR A 47 -11.45 -1.19 4.34
N ARG A 48 -10.46 -0.64 5.03
CA ARG A 48 -10.67 0.29 6.15
C ARG A 48 -11.33 1.58 5.69
N GLU A 49 -10.87 2.17 4.59
CA GLU A 49 -11.42 3.41 4.03
C GLU A 49 -12.89 3.23 3.61
N THR A 50 -13.20 2.12 2.93
CA THR A 50 -14.58 1.80 2.54
C THR A 50 -15.47 1.58 3.77
N ALA A 51 -14.97 0.88 4.80
CA ALA A 51 -15.72 0.70 6.05
C ALA A 51 -15.93 2.04 6.80
N ALA A 52 -14.92 2.91 6.79
CA ALA A 52 -14.97 4.22 7.46
C ALA A 52 -15.89 5.24 6.76
N LEU A 53 -16.21 5.05 5.47
CA LEU A 53 -17.24 5.85 4.81
C LEU A 53 -18.61 5.66 5.47
N GLY A 54 -18.95 4.44 5.91
CA GLY A 54 -20.22 4.13 6.58
C GLY A 54 -21.46 4.31 5.70
N ALA A 55 -21.26 4.41 4.38
CA ALA A 55 -22.28 4.61 3.35
C ALA A 55 -22.49 3.32 2.55
N ASN A 56 -23.70 3.11 2.06
CA ASN A 56 -24.02 2.01 1.15
C ASN A 56 -23.98 2.47 -0.31
N LEU A 57 -24.32 3.75 -0.54
CA LEU A 57 -24.31 4.38 -1.85
C LEU A 57 -23.53 5.71 -1.76
N VAL A 58 -22.84 6.05 -2.83
CA VAL A 58 -22.18 7.34 -3.01
C VAL A 58 -22.73 7.95 -4.29
N VAL A 59 -23.31 9.14 -4.16
CA VAL A 59 -23.78 9.94 -5.31
C VAL A 59 -22.68 10.87 -5.72
N ILE A 60 -22.36 10.83 -7.01
CA ILE A 60 -21.29 11.59 -7.63
C ILE A 60 -21.82 12.42 -8.81
N PRO A 61 -21.19 13.57 -9.11
CA PRO A 61 -21.57 14.42 -10.23
C PRO A 61 -21.48 13.68 -11.58
N LYS A 62 -22.27 14.11 -12.56
CA LYS A 62 -22.39 13.48 -13.89
C LYS A 62 -21.04 13.33 -14.62
N GLY A 63 -20.06 14.19 -14.34
CA GLY A 63 -18.74 14.17 -14.98
C GLY A 63 -17.65 13.30 -14.32
N SER A 64 -17.91 12.61 -13.21
CA SER A 64 -16.85 12.11 -12.32
C SER A 64 -16.31 10.69 -12.61
N CYS A 65 -16.95 9.90 -13.50
CA CYS A 65 -16.41 8.63 -13.99
C CYS A 65 -16.96 8.30 -15.39
N GLY A 66 -16.07 8.15 -16.39
CA GLY A 66 -16.39 7.62 -17.72
C GLY A 66 -16.93 8.60 -18.77
N TYR A 67 -17.31 9.82 -18.39
CA TYR A 67 -17.93 10.81 -19.30
C TYR A 67 -17.00 11.93 -19.81
N GLU A 68 -15.72 11.96 -19.40
CA GLU A 68 -14.73 12.90 -19.96
C GLU A 68 -14.65 12.81 -21.49
N GLN A 69 -14.84 11.61 -22.05
CA GLN A 69 -14.84 11.37 -23.50
C GLN A 69 -15.98 12.10 -24.22
N LEU A 70 -17.11 12.35 -23.54
CA LEU A 70 -18.28 13.04 -24.12
C LEU A 70 -18.13 14.57 -24.05
N SER A 71 -17.54 15.11 -22.98
CA SER A 71 -17.28 16.56 -22.83
C SER A 71 -16.31 17.08 -23.91
N ILE A 72 -15.37 16.24 -24.35
CA ILE A 72 -14.46 16.55 -25.48
C ILE A 72 -15.22 16.58 -26.82
N LEU A 73 -16.30 15.82 -26.97
CA LEU A 73 -17.10 15.72 -28.21
C LEU A 73 -18.21 16.76 -28.29
N THR A 74 -18.83 17.15 -27.17
CA THR A 74 -19.98 18.06 -27.13
C THR A 74 -19.62 19.50 -26.75
N GLY A 75 -18.43 19.74 -26.19
CA GLY A 75 -17.99 21.06 -25.74
C GLY A 75 -18.68 21.56 -24.46
N ASP A 76 -19.58 20.76 -23.87
CA ASP A 76 -20.25 21.08 -22.62
C ASP A 76 -19.35 20.77 -21.42
N GLN A 77 -19.19 21.76 -20.53
CA GLN A 77 -18.59 21.52 -19.20
C GLN A 77 -19.61 20.79 -18.34
N MET A 78 -19.41 19.47 -18.17
CA MET A 78 -20.28 18.70 -17.29
C MET A 78 -20.12 19.19 -15.84
N PRO A 79 -21.22 19.39 -15.09
CA PRO A 79 -21.14 19.83 -13.71
C PRO A 79 -20.29 18.85 -12.90
N THR A 80 -19.26 19.38 -12.25
CA THR A 80 -18.33 18.65 -11.37
C THR A 80 -18.78 18.66 -9.91
N ASN A 81 -19.94 19.25 -9.63
CA ASN A 81 -20.54 19.33 -8.30
C ASN A 81 -22.02 18.97 -8.35
N ILE A 82 -22.60 18.68 -7.17
CA ILE A 82 -24.02 18.42 -6.96
C ILE A 82 -24.64 19.67 -6.31
N SER A 83 -25.75 20.16 -6.86
CA SER A 83 -26.47 21.32 -6.34
C SER A 83 -27.31 20.99 -5.11
N ALA A 84 -27.58 21.99 -4.26
CA ALA A 84 -28.49 21.82 -3.12
C ALA A 84 -29.90 21.35 -3.52
N ALA A 85 -30.39 21.74 -4.70
CA ALA A 85 -31.68 21.27 -5.22
C ALA A 85 -31.67 19.76 -5.51
N GLU A 86 -30.59 19.24 -6.11
CA GLU A 86 -30.44 17.81 -6.33
C GLU A 86 -30.32 17.04 -5.01
N ILE A 87 -29.57 17.56 -4.02
CA ILE A 87 -29.51 16.97 -2.68
C ILE A 87 -30.88 16.94 -2.01
N ALA A 88 -31.68 18.01 -2.15
CA ALA A 88 -33.03 18.07 -1.63
C ALA A 88 -33.95 17.03 -2.27
N SER A 89 -33.86 16.81 -3.59
CA SER A 89 -34.59 15.76 -4.30
C SER A 89 -34.25 14.37 -3.79
N ILE A 90 -32.97 14.09 -3.50
CA ILE A 90 -32.55 12.80 -2.93
C ILE A 90 -33.08 12.63 -1.51
N ARG A 91 -33.05 13.69 -0.69
CA ARG A 91 -33.59 13.68 0.69
C ARG A 91 -35.09 13.44 0.75
N ALA A 92 -35.83 13.73 -0.32
CA ALA A 92 -37.26 13.47 -0.41
C ALA A 92 -37.61 11.98 -0.55
N ILE A 93 -36.63 11.13 -0.91
CA ILE A 93 -36.82 9.68 -1.04
C ILE A 93 -36.80 9.06 0.37
N GLN A 94 -37.88 8.35 0.72
CA GLN A 94 -38.00 7.70 2.03
C GLN A 94 -37.03 6.52 2.17
N GLY A 95 -36.55 6.28 3.40
CA GLY A 95 -35.63 5.17 3.71
C GLY A 95 -34.15 5.47 3.42
N LEU A 96 -33.82 6.73 3.09
CA LEU A 96 -32.46 7.19 2.84
C LEU A 96 -32.00 8.21 3.88
N THR A 97 -30.79 8.01 4.42
CA THR A 97 -30.06 9.06 5.13
C THR A 97 -28.99 9.64 4.21
N VAL A 98 -29.10 10.93 3.88
CA VAL A 98 -28.24 11.62 2.91
C VAL A 98 -27.36 12.66 3.61
N VAL A 99 -26.05 12.45 3.54
CA VAL A 99 -25.06 13.37 4.12
C VAL A 99 -24.17 13.93 3.00
N PRO A 100 -24.29 15.23 2.68
CA PRO A 100 -23.46 15.87 1.66
C PRO A 100 -22.08 16.25 2.20
N PHE A 101 -21.08 16.18 1.32
CA PHE A 101 -19.70 16.56 1.62
C PHE A 101 -19.14 17.47 0.52
N LEU A 102 -18.52 18.58 0.91
CA LEU A 102 -17.71 19.41 0.03
C LEU A 102 -16.23 19.14 0.29
N ALA A 103 -15.58 18.34 -0.55
CA ALA A 103 -14.18 18.00 -0.39
C ALA A 103 -13.29 18.90 -1.26
N GLN A 104 -12.37 19.62 -0.63
CA GLN A 104 -11.49 20.59 -1.26
C GLN A 104 -10.04 20.39 -0.84
N GLN A 105 -9.10 20.83 -1.68
CA GLN A 105 -7.68 20.84 -1.35
C GLN A 105 -7.25 22.24 -0.89
N SER A 106 -6.51 22.28 0.21
CA SER A 106 -5.86 23.48 0.74
C SER A 106 -4.40 23.18 1.07
N ALA A 107 -3.68 24.19 1.56
CA ALA A 107 -2.33 24.01 2.06
C ALA A 107 -2.15 24.74 3.39
N ILE A 108 -1.46 24.10 4.32
CA ILE A 108 -0.99 24.71 5.58
C ILE A 108 0.53 24.61 5.56
N ASN A 109 1.23 25.72 5.79
CA ASN A 109 2.70 25.76 5.77
C ASN A 109 3.30 25.13 4.50
N ASN A 110 2.69 25.42 3.35
CA ASN A 110 3.07 24.89 2.02
C ASN A 110 2.99 23.35 1.87
N LYS A 111 2.26 22.66 2.76
CA LYS A 111 1.96 21.22 2.62
C LYS A 111 0.47 21.03 2.32
N PRO A 112 0.11 20.14 1.38
CA PRO A 112 -1.28 19.91 1.02
C PRO A 112 -2.06 19.28 2.19
N VAL A 113 -3.32 19.66 2.32
CA VAL A 113 -4.28 19.11 3.28
C VAL A 113 -5.67 19.07 2.67
N THR A 114 -6.40 17.98 2.91
CA THR A 114 -7.81 17.91 2.49
C THR A 114 -8.67 18.64 3.52
N VAL A 115 -9.55 19.49 3.02
CA VAL A 115 -10.54 20.22 3.80
C VAL A 115 -11.93 19.73 3.37
N SER A 116 -12.77 19.39 4.34
CA SER A 116 -14.12 18.89 4.06
C SER A 116 -15.17 19.75 4.76
N GLY A 117 -16.06 20.32 3.95
CA GLY A 117 -17.31 20.93 4.39
C GLY A 117 -18.33 19.86 4.74
N ILE A 118 -18.89 19.92 5.95
CA ILE A 118 -19.80 18.92 6.49
C ILE A 118 -21.01 19.54 7.17
N GLU A 119 -22.13 18.83 7.22
CA GLU A 119 -23.23 19.16 8.13
C GLU A 119 -22.94 18.52 9.50
N PRO A 120 -22.62 19.30 10.56
CA PRO A 120 -21.99 18.73 11.74
C PRO A 120 -22.80 17.65 12.45
N ALA A 121 -24.09 17.89 12.70
CA ALA A 121 -24.96 16.95 13.40
C ALA A 121 -25.23 15.67 12.58
N ALA A 122 -25.56 15.83 11.29
CA ALA A 122 -25.81 14.71 10.39
C ALA A 122 -24.54 13.85 10.22
N THR A 123 -23.38 14.49 10.06
CA THR A 123 -22.10 13.80 9.88
C THR A 123 -21.67 13.05 11.12
N LEU A 124 -21.82 13.64 12.31
CA LEU A 124 -21.49 12.97 13.57
C LEU A 124 -22.36 11.72 13.79
N ALA A 125 -23.67 11.82 13.55
CA ALA A 125 -24.58 10.68 13.62
C ALA A 125 -24.27 9.61 12.55
N PHE A 126 -23.83 10.04 11.37
CA PHE A 126 -23.50 9.16 10.26
C PHE A 126 -22.19 8.41 10.51
N LYS A 127 -21.12 9.10 10.86
CA LYS A 127 -19.76 8.56 11.00
C LYS A 127 -19.47 8.00 12.40
N ARG A 128 -20.26 8.37 13.41
CA ARG A 128 -20.08 7.97 14.82
C ARG A 128 -18.68 8.32 15.37
N TRP A 129 -18.13 9.45 14.92
CA TRP A 129 -16.80 9.89 15.36
C TRP A 129 -16.74 10.08 16.87
N GLN A 130 -15.57 9.78 17.44
CA GLN A 130 -15.24 10.09 18.82
C GLN A 130 -14.39 11.36 18.85
N ILE A 131 -14.55 12.19 19.87
CA ILE A 131 -13.77 13.42 20.06
C ILE A 131 -12.68 13.11 21.09
N ASN A 132 -11.42 13.35 20.74
CA ASN A 132 -10.30 13.07 21.64
C ASN A 132 -9.96 14.29 22.50
N GLN A 133 -9.93 15.48 21.89
CA GLN A 133 -9.56 16.73 22.58
C GLN A 133 -10.47 17.88 22.13
N GLY A 134 -10.78 18.80 23.04
CA GLY A 134 -11.63 19.95 22.75
C GLY A 134 -13.10 19.58 22.55
N ASN A 135 -13.82 20.41 21.79
CA ASN A 135 -15.25 20.27 21.54
C ASN A 135 -15.51 20.00 20.05
N TYR A 136 -16.66 19.38 19.77
CA TYR A 136 -17.22 19.35 18.42
C TYR A 136 -18.06 20.61 18.18
N PHE A 137 -18.49 20.82 16.93
CA PHE A 137 -19.36 21.92 16.56
C PHE A 137 -20.66 21.90 17.39
N SER A 138 -21.01 23.06 17.94
CA SER A 138 -22.24 23.33 18.68
C SER A 138 -23.37 23.83 17.78
N SER A 139 -23.04 24.40 16.62
CA SER A 139 -24.00 24.95 15.65
C SER A 139 -23.59 24.61 14.21
N PRO A 140 -24.55 24.45 13.27
CA PRO A 140 -24.26 24.26 11.85
C PRO A 140 -23.52 25.42 11.18
N ASP A 141 -23.53 26.61 11.79
CA ASP A 141 -22.88 27.83 11.23
C ASP A 141 -21.70 28.30 12.10
N GLU A 142 -21.20 27.45 13.01
CA GLU A 142 -20.12 27.83 13.91
C GLU A 142 -18.81 28.05 13.14
N ASN A 143 -18.26 29.26 13.24
CA ASN A 143 -16.96 29.57 12.65
C ASN A 143 -15.83 28.91 13.43
N GLY A 144 -15.45 27.70 13.02
CA GLY A 144 -14.34 26.96 13.58
C GLY A 144 -14.01 25.72 12.76
N VAL A 145 -12.97 25.02 13.19
CA VAL A 145 -12.54 23.77 12.55
C VAL A 145 -12.41 22.65 13.57
N VAL A 146 -12.68 21.43 13.12
CA VAL A 146 -12.37 20.21 13.84
C VAL A 146 -11.35 19.43 13.02
N LEU A 147 -10.26 19.01 13.66
CA LEU A 147 -9.14 18.37 12.98
C LEU A 147 -9.20 16.84 13.10
N GLY A 148 -8.83 16.12 12.05
CA GLY A 148 -8.46 14.72 12.15
C GLY A 148 -7.16 14.54 12.94
N ALA A 149 -6.99 13.37 13.57
CA ALA A 149 -5.87 13.08 14.48
C ALA A 149 -4.49 13.14 13.79
N ALA A 150 -4.38 12.73 12.53
CA ALA A 150 -3.13 12.79 11.76
C ALA A 150 -2.84 14.23 11.28
N ALA A 151 -3.86 14.97 10.84
CA ALA A 151 -3.73 16.37 10.46
C ALA A 151 -3.26 17.24 11.64
N ALA A 152 -3.85 17.06 12.82
CA ALA A 152 -3.43 17.78 14.03
C ALA A 152 -1.96 17.51 14.39
N ARG A 153 -1.50 16.25 14.33
CA ARG A 153 -0.09 15.90 14.58
C ARG A 153 0.85 16.44 13.50
N GLN A 154 0.48 16.33 12.23
CA GLN A 154 1.31 16.76 11.10
C GLN A 154 1.60 18.26 11.11
N PHE A 155 0.62 19.05 11.55
CA PHE A 155 0.69 20.51 11.60
C PHE A 155 0.89 21.07 13.00
N GLU A 156 1.09 20.20 14.00
CA GLU A 156 1.28 20.55 15.42
C GLU A 156 0.17 21.46 15.99
N LEU A 157 -1.06 21.26 15.51
CA LEU A 157 -2.23 22.06 15.86
C LEU A 157 -2.94 21.49 17.10
N LYS A 158 -3.48 22.37 17.94
CA LYS A 158 -4.18 22.01 19.19
C LYS A 158 -5.48 22.81 19.35
N PRO A 159 -6.48 22.27 20.08
CA PRO A 159 -7.70 23.01 20.41
C PRO A 159 -7.37 24.32 21.14
N GLY A 160 -8.14 25.37 20.86
CA GLY A 160 -7.90 26.72 21.39
C GLY A 160 -6.84 27.53 20.63
N GLY A 161 -6.11 26.91 19.69
CA GLY A 161 -5.32 27.61 18.69
C GLY A 161 -6.15 28.04 17.48
N SER A 162 -5.48 28.52 16.44
CA SER A 162 -6.12 28.88 15.17
C SER A 162 -5.33 28.34 13.99
N VAL A 163 -6.01 28.14 12.87
CA VAL A 163 -5.41 27.71 11.60
C VAL A 163 -5.91 28.60 10.47
N THR A 164 -5.01 28.96 9.55
CA THR A 164 -5.37 29.74 8.37
C THR A 164 -5.76 28.81 7.22
N ILE A 165 -6.99 28.94 6.73
CA ILE A 165 -7.49 28.21 5.56
C ILE A 165 -7.95 29.23 4.53
N ARG A 166 -7.37 29.18 3.32
CA ARG A 166 -7.71 30.11 2.21
C ARG A 166 -7.62 31.61 2.59
N GLY A 167 -6.69 31.95 3.50
CA GLY A 167 -6.46 33.32 3.97
C GLY A 167 -7.32 33.74 5.16
N GLU A 168 -8.24 32.90 5.63
CA GLU A 168 -9.08 33.17 6.80
C GLU A 168 -8.55 32.42 8.03
N LEU A 169 -8.42 33.12 9.16
CA LEU A 169 -7.95 32.55 10.43
C LEU A 169 -9.15 31.97 11.20
N LEU A 170 -9.18 30.65 11.35
CA LEU A 170 -10.28 29.94 12.00
C LEU A 170 -9.84 29.31 13.33
N PRO A 171 -10.65 29.39 14.40
CA PRO A 171 -10.34 28.75 15.67
C PRO A 171 -10.46 27.22 15.57
N ILE A 172 -9.57 26.52 16.26
CA ILE A 172 -9.58 25.06 16.35
C ILE A 172 -10.44 24.66 17.56
N LEU A 173 -11.61 24.07 17.29
CA LEU A 173 -12.57 23.67 18.31
C LEU A 173 -12.16 22.36 19.00
N GLY A 174 -11.69 21.40 18.21
CA GLY A 174 -11.37 20.07 18.71
C GLY A 174 -10.62 19.19 17.71
N ILE A 175 -10.21 18.02 18.20
CA ILE A 175 -9.51 16.98 17.45
C ILE A 175 -10.30 15.67 17.60
N LEU A 176 -10.60 15.03 16.48
CA LEU A 176 -11.23 13.72 16.44
C LEU A 176 -10.28 12.63 16.97
N GLY A 177 -10.85 11.56 17.52
CA GLY A 177 -10.12 10.32 17.77
C GLY A 177 -9.64 9.67 16.47
N GLU A 178 -8.61 8.84 16.56
CA GLU A 178 -8.10 8.10 15.39
C GLU A 178 -9.21 7.19 14.84
N THR A 179 -9.59 7.46 13.59
CA THR A 179 -10.54 6.68 12.80
C THR A 179 -9.84 5.56 12.04
N GLY A 180 -8.52 5.67 11.83
CA GLY A 180 -7.72 4.71 11.06
C GLY A 180 -8.00 4.76 9.56
N GLY A 181 -8.53 5.88 9.06
CA GLY A 181 -8.80 6.12 7.65
C GLY A 181 -8.57 7.58 7.26
N ARG A 182 -9.05 7.98 6.08
CA ARG A 182 -8.81 9.30 5.48
C ARG A 182 -9.29 10.49 6.34
N ASP A 183 -10.29 10.28 7.19
CA ASP A 183 -10.82 11.31 8.08
C ASP A 183 -9.73 11.83 9.05
N ASP A 184 -8.74 11.00 9.41
CA ASP A 184 -7.63 11.40 10.28
C ASP A 184 -6.71 12.46 9.65
N ALA A 185 -6.59 12.47 8.32
CA ALA A 185 -5.77 13.42 7.57
C ALA A 185 -6.58 14.62 7.02
N THR A 186 -7.84 14.77 7.46
CA THR A 186 -8.78 15.77 6.95
C THR A 186 -9.06 16.84 8.01
N ILE A 187 -9.29 18.07 7.55
CA ILE A 187 -9.79 19.18 8.35
C ILE A 187 -11.26 19.38 8.04
N PHE A 188 -12.10 19.38 9.06
CA PHE A 188 -13.54 19.53 8.93
C PHE A 188 -13.96 20.94 9.33
N LEU A 189 -14.91 21.47 8.58
CA LEU A 189 -15.55 22.76 8.84
C LEU A 189 -17.01 22.71 8.39
N PRO A 190 -17.89 23.55 8.94
CA PRO A 190 -19.30 23.46 8.57
C PRO A 190 -19.52 23.79 7.10
N LEU A 191 -20.49 23.12 6.48
CA LEU A 191 -20.71 23.19 5.04
C LEU A 191 -20.91 24.63 4.51
N PRO A 192 -21.69 25.51 5.17
CA PRO A 192 -21.85 26.90 4.71
C PRO A 192 -20.52 27.68 4.74
N LEU A 193 -19.69 27.44 5.76
CA LEU A 193 -18.35 28.03 5.87
C LEU A 193 -17.44 27.53 4.73
N ALA A 194 -17.50 26.23 4.43
CA ALA A 194 -16.74 25.62 3.33
C ALA A 194 -17.10 26.25 1.99
N GLN A 195 -18.40 26.36 1.74
CA GLN A 195 -18.95 26.86 0.50
C GLN A 195 -18.52 28.31 0.26
N ARG A 196 -18.51 29.15 1.31
CA ARG A 196 -17.99 30.52 1.25
C ARG A 196 -16.48 30.55 1.01
N LEU A 197 -15.69 29.78 1.78
CA LEU A 197 -14.22 29.80 1.70
C LEU A 197 -13.68 29.32 0.35
N PHE A 198 -14.38 28.41 -0.31
CA PHE A 198 -13.96 27.81 -1.58
C PHE A 198 -14.78 28.28 -2.78
N ASN A 199 -15.61 29.32 -2.64
CA ASN A 199 -16.51 29.82 -3.69
C ASN A 199 -17.34 28.72 -4.37
N ALA A 200 -17.83 27.76 -3.58
CA ALA A 200 -18.58 26.61 -4.09
C ALA A 200 -20.09 26.86 -4.23
N ALA A 201 -20.57 28.07 -3.92
CA ALA A 201 -22.01 28.39 -3.81
C ALA A 201 -22.74 27.32 -2.99
N ASP A 202 -23.96 26.92 -3.37
CA ASP A 202 -24.70 25.87 -2.67
C ASP A 202 -24.37 24.45 -3.18
N ASN A 203 -23.19 24.26 -3.78
CA ASN A 203 -22.80 22.98 -4.35
C ASN A 203 -21.94 22.15 -3.38
N VAL A 204 -21.95 20.83 -3.61
CA VAL A 204 -21.19 19.83 -2.85
C VAL A 204 -20.48 18.87 -3.81
N SER A 205 -19.41 18.22 -3.34
CA SER A 205 -18.58 17.35 -4.18
C SER A 205 -19.22 15.97 -4.38
N TYR A 206 -19.79 15.42 -3.31
CA TYR A 206 -20.47 14.11 -3.32
C TYR A 206 -21.47 14.03 -2.17
N ALA A 207 -22.38 13.07 -2.22
CA ALA A 207 -23.26 12.72 -1.11
C ALA A 207 -23.10 11.27 -0.72
N ALA A 208 -22.87 11.02 0.57
CA ALA A 208 -22.86 9.69 1.13
C ALA A 208 -24.28 9.32 1.58
N ILE A 209 -24.74 8.15 1.17
CA ILE A 209 -26.09 7.67 1.45
C ILE A 209 -26.04 6.36 2.22
N ARG A 210 -26.82 6.31 3.30
CA ARG A 210 -27.13 5.06 4.00
C ARG A 210 -28.56 4.66 3.70
N VAL A 211 -28.71 3.39 3.36
CA VAL A 211 -29.99 2.77 3.02
C VAL A 211 -30.48 1.99 4.22
N GLU A 212 -31.75 2.14 4.61
CA GLU A 212 -32.34 1.38 5.72
C GLU A 212 -32.45 -0.13 5.39
N HIS A 213 -32.84 -0.44 4.15
CA HIS A 213 -33.01 -1.81 3.67
C HIS A 213 -32.06 -2.14 2.51
N LEU A 214 -30.96 -2.83 2.81
CA LEU A 214 -29.93 -3.19 1.82
C LEU A 214 -30.45 -4.04 0.65
N ALA A 215 -31.55 -4.78 0.83
CA ALA A 215 -32.18 -5.56 -0.24
C ALA A 215 -32.74 -4.69 -1.37
N GLU A 216 -33.03 -3.42 -1.10
CA GLU A 216 -33.65 -2.47 -2.04
C GLU A 216 -32.63 -1.50 -2.66
N THR A 217 -31.33 -1.74 -2.46
CA THR A 217 -30.26 -0.85 -2.93
C THR A 217 -30.38 -0.52 -4.43
N GLU A 218 -30.70 -1.52 -5.26
CA GLU A 218 -30.90 -1.31 -6.71
C GLU A 218 -32.11 -0.43 -7.04
N ARG A 219 -33.20 -0.54 -6.27
CA ARG A 219 -34.38 0.33 -6.40
C ARG A 219 -33.99 1.78 -6.11
N TYR A 220 -33.26 2.00 -5.01
CA TYR A 220 -32.82 3.35 -4.62
C TYR A 220 -31.82 3.96 -5.62
N ILE A 221 -30.93 3.15 -6.20
CA ILE A 221 -30.02 3.61 -7.28
C ILE A 221 -30.84 4.19 -8.44
N GLU A 222 -31.88 3.47 -8.87
CA GLU A 222 -32.70 3.91 -10.00
C GLU A 222 -33.58 5.11 -9.65
N GLU A 223 -34.17 5.16 -8.46
CA GLU A 223 -34.94 6.33 -8.02
C GLU A 223 -34.10 7.60 -7.96
N ILE A 224 -32.87 7.52 -7.43
CA ILE A 224 -31.94 8.66 -7.40
C ILE A 224 -31.55 9.07 -8.82
N ARG A 225 -31.29 8.09 -9.70
CA ARG A 225 -30.95 8.34 -11.11
C ARG A 225 -32.09 9.03 -11.85
N VAL A 226 -33.34 8.61 -11.66
CA VAL A 226 -34.51 9.24 -12.28
C VAL A 226 -34.75 10.64 -11.73
N ALA A 227 -34.58 10.84 -10.42
CA ALA A 227 -34.84 12.13 -9.77
C ALA A 227 -33.80 13.22 -10.09
N THR A 228 -32.54 12.84 -10.35
CA THR A 228 -31.42 13.80 -10.47
C THR A 228 -30.58 13.65 -11.74
N GLY A 229 -30.61 12.47 -12.36
CA GLY A 229 -29.70 12.08 -13.44
C GLY A 229 -28.24 11.92 -12.99
N LEU A 230 -27.95 11.92 -11.68
CA LEU A 230 -26.60 11.81 -11.15
C LEU A 230 -26.06 10.38 -11.21
N GLY A 231 -24.74 10.25 -11.13
CA GLY A 231 -24.09 8.96 -10.99
C GLY A 231 -24.28 8.44 -9.56
N VAL A 232 -24.70 7.19 -9.43
CA VAL A 232 -24.81 6.51 -8.12
C VAL A 232 -23.95 5.27 -8.18
N VAL A 233 -23.05 5.13 -7.23
CA VAL A 233 -22.13 3.99 -7.11
C VAL A 233 -22.36 3.33 -5.77
N SER A 234 -22.50 2.01 -5.75
CA SER A 234 -22.55 1.27 -4.48
C SER A 234 -21.17 1.14 -3.86
N ASP A 235 -21.13 1.05 -2.54
CA ASP A 235 -19.91 0.75 -1.78
C ASP A 235 -19.18 -0.50 -2.30
N LYS A 236 -19.93 -1.55 -2.63
CA LYS A 236 -19.42 -2.80 -3.20
C LYS A 236 -18.82 -2.60 -4.58
N GLN A 237 -19.49 -1.86 -5.47
CA GLN A 237 -18.99 -1.60 -6.81
C GLN A 237 -17.71 -0.75 -6.75
N MET A 238 -17.73 0.32 -5.95
CA MET A 238 -16.56 1.18 -5.72
C MET A 238 -15.39 0.36 -5.18
N LEU A 239 -15.62 -0.47 -4.16
CA LEU A 239 -14.62 -1.34 -3.56
C LEU A 239 -14.04 -2.32 -4.59
N GLN A 240 -14.88 -2.97 -5.41
CA GLN A 240 -14.41 -3.89 -6.44
C GLN A 240 -13.58 -3.19 -7.52
N SER A 241 -14.00 -2.01 -7.98
CA SER A 241 -13.24 -1.22 -8.95
C SER A 241 -11.86 -0.82 -8.40
N VAL A 242 -11.79 -0.31 -7.18
CA VAL A 242 -10.53 0.09 -6.54
C VAL A 242 -9.63 -1.14 -6.28
N LEU A 243 -10.19 -2.23 -5.78
CA LEU A 243 -9.46 -3.48 -5.57
C LEU A 243 -8.97 -4.10 -6.89
N GLY A 244 -9.71 -3.94 -7.99
CA GLY A 244 -9.29 -4.36 -9.32
C GLY A 244 -8.06 -3.59 -9.82
N ILE A 245 -8.05 -2.26 -9.62
CA ILE A 245 -6.91 -1.40 -9.95
C ILE A 245 -5.70 -1.76 -9.09
N VAL A 246 -5.87 -1.85 -7.77
CA VAL A 246 -4.77 -2.24 -6.85
C VAL A 246 -4.28 -3.65 -7.13
N GLY A 247 -5.18 -4.58 -7.47
CA GLY A 247 -4.81 -5.93 -7.89
C GLY A 247 -3.90 -5.92 -9.12
N THR A 248 -4.25 -5.14 -10.14
CA THR A 248 -3.47 -5.01 -11.38
C THR A 248 -2.09 -4.39 -11.12
N VAL A 249 -2.03 -3.31 -10.34
CA VAL A 249 -0.77 -2.68 -9.93
C VAL A 249 0.09 -3.66 -9.14
N ASN A 250 -0.50 -4.38 -8.18
CA ASN A 250 0.20 -5.37 -7.37
C ASN A 250 0.77 -6.52 -8.20
N ILE A 251 0.02 -7.06 -9.18
CA ILE A 251 0.51 -8.09 -10.09
C ILE A 251 1.71 -7.57 -10.90
N THR A 252 1.62 -6.33 -11.39
CA THR A 252 2.72 -5.71 -12.16
C THR A 252 4.00 -5.58 -11.32
N LEU A 253 3.86 -5.13 -10.08
CA LEU A 253 5.00 -5.04 -9.14
C LEU A 253 5.58 -6.41 -8.78
N GLN A 254 4.73 -7.43 -8.62
CA GLN A 254 5.17 -8.80 -8.40
C GLN A 254 5.92 -9.38 -9.61
N LEU A 255 5.53 -9.04 -10.84
CA LEU A 255 6.26 -9.43 -12.05
C LEU A 255 7.66 -8.77 -12.09
N ILE A 256 7.75 -7.49 -11.75
CA ILE A 256 9.04 -6.78 -11.63
C ILE A 256 9.92 -7.45 -10.56
N ALA A 257 9.34 -7.79 -9.41
CA ALA A 257 10.02 -8.53 -8.35
C ALA A 257 10.53 -9.89 -8.83
N ALA A 258 9.70 -10.63 -9.57
CA ALA A 258 10.04 -11.95 -10.09
C ALA A 258 11.24 -11.88 -11.03
N VAL A 259 11.31 -10.87 -11.90
CA VAL A 259 12.49 -10.63 -12.76
C VAL A 259 13.74 -10.36 -11.93
N ALA A 260 13.65 -9.57 -10.85
CA ALA A 260 14.78 -9.32 -9.95
C ALA A 260 15.26 -10.60 -9.24
N VAL A 261 14.33 -11.45 -8.80
CA VAL A 261 14.63 -12.75 -8.19
C VAL A 261 15.30 -13.70 -9.19
N ILE A 262 14.84 -13.71 -10.45
CA ILE A 262 15.47 -14.49 -11.52
C ILE A 262 16.91 -14.01 -11.76
N ALA A 263 17.14 -12.69 -11.82
CA ALA A 263 18.49 -12.13 -11.96
C ALA A 263 19.40 -12.54 -10.79
N ALA A 264 18.87 -12.55 -9.55
CA ALA A 264 19.59 -13.06 -8.39
C ALA A 264 19.92 -14.56 -8.50
N ALA A 265 18.98 -15.37 -9.00
CA ALA A 265 19.19 -16.80 -9.24
C ALA A 265 20.33 -17.04 -10.26
N PHE A 266 20.38 -16.26 -11.34
CA PHE A 266 21.52 -16.30 -12.28
C PHE A 266 22.84 -15.91 -11.61
N GLY A 267 22.82 -14.95 -10.70
CA GLY A 267 23.97 -14.60 -9.86
C GLY A 267 24.48 -15.79 -9.04
N ILE A 268 23.58 -16.55 -8.42
CA ILE A 268 23.91 -17.78 -7.69
C ILE A 268 24.52 -18.81 -8.64
N VAL A 269 23.87 -19.08 -9.78
CA VAL A 269 24.36 -20.04 -10.77
C VAL A 269 25.79 -19.69 -11.19
N ASN A 270 26.06 -18.43 -11.52
CA ASN A 270 27.37 -17.99 -11.96
C ASN A 270 28.44 -18.14 -10.86
N THR A 271 28.13 -17.71 -9.63
CA THR A 271 29.05 -17.84 -8.50
C THR A 271 29.34 -19.30 -8.17
N MET A 272 28.31 -20.15 -8.17
CA MET A 272 28.45 -21.58 -7.89
C MET A 272 29.21 -22.29 -9.00
N MET A 273 28.96 -21.97 -10.28
CA MET A 273 29.71 -22.50 -11.42
C MET A 273 31.20 -22.16 -11.28
N ALA A 274 31.52 -20.88 -11.03
CA ALA A 274 32.90 -20.46 -10.80
C ALA A 274 33.54 -21.21 -9.61
N ALA A 275 32.80 -21.41 -8.51
CA ALA A 275 33.28 -22.17 -7.36
C ALA A 275 33.58 -23.64 -7.72
N THR A 276 32.77 -24.28 -8.56
CA THR A 276 33.05 -25.64 -9.07
C THR A 276 34.35 -25.72 -9.87
N TYR A 277 34.59 -24.75 -10.76
CA TYR A 277 35.79 -24.75 -11.59
C TYR A 277 37.05 -24.50 -10.78
N GLU A 278 37.00 -23.56 -9.83
CA GLU A 278 38.14 -23.25 -8.97
C GLU A 278 38.47 -24.37 -7.98
N ARG A 279 37.47 -25.15 -7.58
CA ARG A 279 37.61 -26.24 -6.60
C ARG A 279 37.63 -27.63 -7.26
N LYS A 280 37.81 -27.69 -8.59
CA LYS A 280 37.78 -28.93 -9.36
C LYS A 280 38.73 -29.99 -8.79
N ARG A 281 39.98 -29.60 -8.48
CA ARG A 281 41.00 -30.49 -7.88
C ARG A 281 40.62 -30.97 -6.47
N GLU A 282 40.09 -30.09 -5.62
CA GLU A 282 39.62 -30.46 -4.27
C GLU A 282 38.49 -31.51 -4.35
N ILE A 283 37.55 -31.35 -5.29
CA ILE A 283 36.44 -32.28 -5.54
C ILE A 283 36.97 -33.63 -6.04
N GLY A 284 37.95 -33.61 -6.96
CA GLY A 284 38.59 -34.83 -7.49
C GLY A 284 39.30 -35.64 -6.41
N ILE A 285 40.04 -34.97 -5.51
CA ILE A 285 40.71 -35.61 -4.38
C ILE A 285 39.68 -36.23 -3.42
N LEU A 286 38.59 -35.53 -3.11
CA LEU A 286 37.52 -36.07 -2.26
C LEU A 286 36.89 -37.33 -2.86
N GLN A 287 36.63 -37.34 -4.17
CA GLN A 287 36.09 -38.51 -4.86
C GLN A 287 37.10 -39.66 -4.92
N ALA A 288 38.39 -39.38 -5.13
CA ALA A 288 39.46 -40.39 -5.10
C ALA A 288 39.60 -41.06 -3.72
N LEU A 289 39.35 -40.30 -2.64
CA LEU A 289 39.28 -40.81 -1.27
C LEU A 289 37.95 -41.52 -0.93
N GLY A 290 37.05 -41.70 -1.91
CA GLY A 290 35.81 -42.47 -1.77
C GLY A 290 34.55 -41.64 -1.48
N ALA A 291 34.58 -40.30 -1.59
CA ALA A 291 33.37 -39.49 -1.43
C ALA A 291 32.34 -39.82 -2.52
N ARG A 292 31.12 -40.19 -2.12
CA ARG A 292 30.02 -40.46 -3.05
C ARG A 292 29.59 -39.18 -3.78
N ARG A 293 29.14 -39.31 -5.04
CA ARG A 293 28.57 -38.19 -5.82
C ARG A 293 27.45 -37.46 -5.08
N ARG A 294 26.62 -38.19 -4.34
CA ARG A 294 25.57 -37.62 -3.47
C ARG A 294 26.15 -36.69 -2.40
N THR A 295 27.28 -37.02 -1.79
CA THR A 295 27.94 -36.19 -0.78
C THR A 295 28.40 -34.86 -1.36
N ILE A 296 28.99 -34.88 -2.57
CA ILE A 296 29.39 -33.67 -3.28
C ILE A 296 28.15 -32.83 -3.63
N PHE A 297 27.11 -33.46 -4.18
CA PHE A 297 25.85 -32.77 -4.49
C PHE A 297 25.23 -32.09 -3.25
N THR A 298 25.11 -32.81 -2.13
CA THR A 298 24.57 -32.28 -0.88
C THR A 298 25.43 -31.14 -0.32
N LEU A 299 26.76 -31.20 -0.46
CA LEU A 299 27.64 -30.11 -0.05
C LEU A 299 27.31 -28.81 -0.80
N PHE A 300 27.18 -28.88 -2.12
CA PHE A 300 26.85 -27.72 -2.96
C PHE A 300 25.40 -27.23 -2.76
N MET A 301 24.45 -28.13 -2.51
CA MET A 301 23.07 -27.78 -2.13
C MET A 301 22.98 -27.07 -0.79
N LEU A 302 23.77 -27.50 0.19
CA LEU A 302 23.85 -26.80 1.47
C LEU A 302 24.48 -25.42 1.28
N GLU A 303 25.52 -25.31 0.48
CA GLU A 303 26.16 -24.03 0.17
C GLU A 303 25.18 -23.05 -0.49
N SER A 304 24.40 -23.49 -1.49
CA SER A 304 23.37 -22.66 -2.11
C SER A 304 22.22 -22.33 -1.15
N GLY A 305 21.78 -23.28 -0.33
CA GLY A 305 20.81 -23.03 0.74
C GLY A 305 21.29 -21.98 1.74
N PHE A 306 22.58 -21.97 2.10
CA PHE A 306 23.17 -20.94 2.95
C PHE A 306 23.13 -19.56 2.30
N TYR A 307 23.40 -19.44 1.00
CA TYR A 307 23.21 -18.19 0.26
C TYR A 307 21.76 -17.70 0.32
N GLY A 308 20.80 -18.61 0.11
CA GLY A 308 19.37 -18.28 0.18
C GLY A 308 18.90 -17.87 1.57
N LEU A 309 19.39 -18.54 2.62
CA LEU A 309 19.04 -18.19 4.01
C LEU A 309 19.61 -16.84 4.42
N ILE A 310 20.91 -16.61 4.22
CA ILE A 310 21.55 -15.34 4.59
C ILE A 310 20.96 -14.21 3.75
N GLY A 311 20.86 -14.40 2.42
CA GLY A 311 20.28 -13.43 1.51
C GLY A 311 18.80 -13.15 1.75
N GLY A 312 18.05 -14.16 2.21
CA GLY A 312 16.65 -14.03 2.61
C GLY A 312 16.50 -13.20 3.89
N ILE A 313 17.31 -13.49 4.91
CA ILE A 313 17.32 -12.74 6.17
C ILE A 313 17.73 -11.29 5.91
N THR A 314 18.85 -11.05 5.22
CA THR A 314 19.29 -9.70 4.90
C THR A 314 18.29 -9.00 3.98
N GLY A 315 17.73 -9.70 2.99
CA GLY A 315 16.71 -9.17 2.10
C GLY A 315 15.45 -8.71 2.83
N VAL A 316 14.95 -9.50 3.78
CA VAL A 316 13.80 -9.10 4.60
C VAL A 316 14.14 -7.89 5.47
N ILE A 317 15.30 -7.89 6.14
CA ILE A 317 15.73 -6.76 6.98
C ILE A 317 15.81 -5.47 6.16
N PHE A 318 16.49 -5.51 5.00
CA PHE A 318 16.62 -4.36 4.13
C PHE A 318 15.28 -3.97 3.51
N GLY A 319 14.43 -4.92 3.09
CA GLY A 319 13.12 -4.64 2.52
C GLY A 319 12.17 -3.96 3.51
N LEU A 320 12.19 -4.39 4.78
CA LEU A 320 11.44 -3.74 5.85
C LEU A 320 12.01 -2.36 6.19
N ALA A 321 13.34 -2.22 6.22
CA ALA A 321 13.98 -0.93 6.43
C ALA A 321 13.66 0.05 5.29
N THR A 322 13.71 -0.38 4.02
CA THR A 322 13.33 0.48 2.90
C THR A 322 11.86 0.82 2.90
N ALA A 323 10.98 -0.11 3.27
CA ALA A 323 9.55 0.17 3.40
C ALA A 323 9.26 1.25 4.47
N THR A 324 9.88 1.14 5.64
CA THR A 324 9.74 2.14 6.72
C THR A 324 10.34 3.50 6.35
N LEU A 325 11.53 3.52 5.73
CA LEU A 325 12.23 4.75 5.34
C LEU A 325 11.60 5.44 4.13
N ALA A 326 11.00 4.69 3.19
CA ALA A 326 10.36 5.26 2.01
C ALA A 326 8.97 5.86 2.32
N THR A 327 8.28 5.35 3.35
CA THR A 327 6.96 5.83 3.79
C THR A 327 6.86 7.36 3.94
N PRO A 328 7.77 8.07 4.64
CA PRO A 328 7.69 9.52 4.78
C PRO A 328 7.88 10.30 3.48
N TYR A 329 8.67 9.79 2.52
CA TYR A 329 8.92 10.46 1.24
C TYR A 329 7.77 10.25 0.26
N ILE A 330 7.12 9.09 0.32
CA ILE A 330 5.98 8.75 -0.54
C ILE A 330 4.70 9.45 -0.05
N SER A 331 4.53 9.73 1.25
CA SER A 331 3.30 10.29 1.83
C SER A 331 2.97 11.76 1.49
N GLN A 332 3.70 12.42 0.59
CA GLN A 332 3.42 13.83 0.25
C GLN A 332 2.17 14.00 -0.65
N ASN A 333 1.64 12.90 -1.18
CA ASN A 333 0.43 12.89 -2.01
C ASN A 333 -0.78 12.34 -1.22
N ALA A 334 -1.99 12.83 -1.51
CA ALA A 334 -3.22 12.41 -0.83
C ALA A 334 -3.55 10.91 -0.99
N PHE A 335 -3.05 10.26 -2.04
CA PHE A 335 -3.21 8.82 -2.30
C PHE A 335 -2.30 7.94 -1.41
N THR A 336 -1.23 8.51 -0.87
CA THR A 336 -0.18 7.76 -0.15
C THR A 336 -0.17 8.04 1.35
N THR A 337 -0.93 9.04 1.81
CA THR A 337 -1.28 9.20 3.22
C THR A 337 -2.15 8.05 3.74
N LEU A 338 -2.87 7.36 2.84
CA LEU A 338 -3.53 6.09 3.08
C LEU A 338 -2.55 5.03 3.63
N VAL A 339 -1.31 4.98 3.13
CA VAL A 339 -0.29 4.04 3.62
C VAL A 339 0.15 4.33 5.06
N LYS A 340 -0.04 5.55 5.57
CA LYS A 340 0.28 5.92 6.97
C LYS A 340 -0.80 5.49 7.98
N GLY A 341 -2.06 5.29 7.56
CA GLY A 341 -3.18 4.92 8.45
C GLY A 341 -3.08 3.48 8.97
N SER A 342 -2.52 2.58 8.17
CA SER A 342 -1.98 1.32 8.64
C SER A 342 -0.69 1.58 9.43
N GLY A 343 -0.84 1.78 10.74
CA GLY A 343 0.28 1.77 11.68
C GLY A 343 1.26 0.64 11.36
N SER A 344 2.51 0.86 11.74
CA SER A 344 3.70 0.01 11.61
C SER A 344 3.54 -1.50 11.89
N GLY A 345 2.36 -1.97 12.34
CA GLY A 345 2.00 -3.37 12.50
C GLY A 345 1.79 -4.16 11.19
N ALA A 346 1.43 -3.54 10.07
CA ALA A 346 1.31 -4.27 8.80
C ALA A 346 2.66 -4.70 8.20
N LEU A 347 3.75 -4.06 8.64
CA LEU A 347 5.11 -4.35 8.17
C LEU A 347 5.72 -5.60 8.82
N LEU A 348 5.09 -6.15 9.87
CA LEU A 348 5.59 -7.30 10.62
C LEU A 348 4.65 -8.50 10.55
N ASP A 349 3.99 -8.70 9.41
CA ASP A 349 3.30 -9.97 9.20
C ASP A 349 4.34 -11.10 9.18
N ILE A 350 4.31 -11.91 10.23
CA ILE A 350 5.22 -13.05 10.44
C ILE A 350 5.18 -14.03 9.26
N ASN A 351 4.03 -14.11 8.57
CA ASN A 351 3.87 -14.97 7.40
C ASN A 351 4.69 -14.45 6.21
N ILE A 352 4.78 -13.13 6.04
CA ILE A 352 5.60 -12.51 4.97
C ILE A 352 7.09 -12.74 5.26
N ILE A 353 7.51 -12.58 6.52
CA ILE A 353 8.91 -12.79 6.93
C ILE A 353 9.33 -14.25 6.71
N ILE A 354 8.58 -15.20 7.29
CA ILE A 354 8.88 -16.63 7.17
C ILE A 354 8.75 -17.09 5.72
N GLY A 355 7.67 -16.67 5.03
CA GLY A 355 7.42 -16.99 3.64
C GLY A 355 8.53 -16.50 2.72
N SER A 356 9.07 -15.30 2.93
CA SER A 356 10.13 -14.72 2.11
C SER A 356 11.50 -15.38 2.34
N ILE A 357 11.83 -15.72 3.59
CA ILE A 357 13.05 -16.47 3.91
C ILE A 357 12.98 -17.88 3.29
N PHE A 358 11.83 -18.55 3.44
CA PHE A 358 11.59 -19.85 2.84
C PHE A 358 11.67 -19.79 1.31
N PHE A 359 11.01 -18.82 0.69
CA PHE A 359 11.05 -18.59 -0.74
C PHE A 359 12.47 -18.34 -1.25
N SER A 360 13.25 -17.49 -0.56
CA SER A 360 14.66 -17.24 -0.88
C SER A 360 15.51 -18.52 -0.81
N ALA A 361 15.30 -19.35 0.21
CA ALA A 361 15.98 -20.64 0.33
C ALA A 361 15.63 -21.59 -0.82
N VAL A 362 14.34 -21.67 -1.21
CA VAL A 362 13.89 -22.48 -2.34
C VAL A 362 14.51 -22.00 -3.64
N VAL A 363 14.48 -20.69 -3.93
CA VAL A 363 15.09 -20.11 -5.14
C VAL A 363 16.58 -20.41 -5.20
N ALA A 364 17.30 -20.25 -4.09
CA ALA A 364 18.74 -20.52 -4.04
C ALA A 364 19.08 -22.01 -4.21
N ILE A 365 18.28 -22.90 -3.62
CA ILE A 365 18.42 -24.35 -3.82
C ILE A 365 18.21 -24.68 -5.30
N VAL A 366 17.12 -24.20 -5.91
CA VAL A 366 16.81 -24.43 -7.33
C VAL A 366 17.92 -23.93 -8.24
N ALA A 367 18.40 -22.70 -8.00
CA ALA A 367 19.53 -22.12 -8.74
C ALA A 367 20.82 -22.95 -8.58
N GLY A 368 21.03 -23.56 -7.41
CA GLY A 368 22.18 -24.41 -7.13
C GLY A 368 22.14 -25.79 -7.79
N ILE A 369 20.98 -26.27 -8.27
CA ILE A 369 20.81 -27.66 -8.75
C ILE A 369 21.78 -27.97 -9.88
N TYR A 370 21.82 -27.11 -10.89
CA TYR A 370 22.66 -27.33 -12.06
C TYR A 370 24.17 -27.32 -11.74
N PRO A 371 24.71 -26.30 -11.03
CA PRO A 371 26.10 -26.31 -10.58
C PRO A 371 26.45 -27.54 -9.71
N ALA A 372 25.60 -27.89 -8.74
CA ALA A 372 25.83 -29.03 -7.85
C ALA A 372 25.85 -30.36 -8.60
N TRP A 373 24.95 -30.54 -9.57
CA TRP A 373 24.90 -31.72 -10.43
C TRP A 373 26.16 -31.81 -11.30
N LYS A 374 26.60 -30.69 -11.88
CA LYS A 374 27.85 -30.61 -12.65
C LYS A 374 29.06 -30.96 -11.79
N ALA A 375 29.13 -30.43 -10.57
CA ALA A 375 30.19 -30.73 -9.59
C ALA A 375 30.29 -32.21 -9.27
N ALA A 376 29.14 -32.84 -8.99
CA ALA A 376 29.06 -34.23 -8.58
C ALA A 376 29.41 -35.22 -9.68
N ARG A 377 29.36 -34.80 -10.95
CA ARG A 377 29.69 -35.63 -12.13
C ARG A 377 31.12 -35.52 -12.62
N LEU A 378 31.92 -34.59 -12.09
CA LEU A 378 33.36 -34.56 -12.35
C LEU A 378 33.97 -35.92 -12.04
N THR A 379 34.90 -36.39 -12.88
CA THR A 379 35.69 -37.60 -12.61
C THR A 379 37.03 -37.23 -11.96
N PRO A 380 37.61 -38.09 -11.10
CA PRO A 380 38.93 -37.84 -10.50
C PRO A 380 40.01 -37.60 -11.56
N VAL A 381 39.93 -38.32 -12.68
CA VAL A 381 40.85 -38.17 -13.82
C VAL A 381 40.71 -36.76 -14.41
N GLU A 382 39.50 -36.32 -14.79
CA GLU A 382 39.27 -34.96 -15.32
C GLU A 382 39.63 -33.84 -14.35
N ALA A 383 39.58 -34.11 -13.05
CA ALA A 383 39.85 -33.14 -12.00
C ALA A 383 41.35 -32.99 -11.67
N ILE A 384 42.15 -34.03 -11.92
CA ILE A 384 43.59 -34.07 -11.60
C ILE A 384 44.44 -33.89 -12.86
N SER A 385 43.96 -34.32 -14.04
CA SER A 385 44.67 -34.22 -15.32
C SER A 385 44.62 -32.82 -15.96
N TYR A 386 44.13 -31.81 -15.24
CA TYR A 386 43.99 -30.44 -15.74
C TYR A 386 45.22 -29.61 -15.30
N GLU A 387 46.39 -30.06 -15.73
CA GLU A 387 47.63 -29.31 -15.92
C GLU A 387 48.40 -29.96 -17.08
#